data_AF-D2AVZ3-F1
#
_entry.id   AF-D2AVZ3-F1
#
_cell.length_a   1.000
_cell.length_b   1.000
_cell.length_c   1.000
_cell.angle_alpha   90.00
_cell.angle_beta   90.00
_cell.angle_gamma   90.00
#
_symmetry.space_group_name_H-M   'P 1'
#
loop_
_entity.id
_entity.type
_entity.pdbx_description
1 polymer ?
#
loop_
_entity_poly.entity_id
_entity_poly.type
_entity_poly.pdbx_seq_one_letter_code
_entity_poly.pdbx_strand_id
1 'polypeptide(L)'
;MSVTEFAGVTGDKDRGVAPKSGPYEFWTEKNAHVYLRGTDFKCLTYQPGRPPVLWLEFLYDPRWTPSELSETPVVVFRFKGVYFVEWCEDREGHACVTAQPDAPAGQVEHFDWDGADLFTLGTFTLRLVLQTGQAEVTVRAK
;
A
#
# COMPACT_ATOMS: atom_id res chain seq x y z
N MET A 1 7.67 19.63 10.71
CA MET A 1 6.85 18.64 10.01
C MET A 1 7.51 17.29 10.21
N SER A 2 6.78 16.28 10.66
CA SER A 2 7.34 14.93 10.83
C SER A 2 7.43 14.28 9.46
N VAL A 3 8.57 13.69 9.14
CA VAL A 3 8.74 12.90 7.92
C VAL A 3 8.40 11.45 8.26
N THR A 4 7.63 10.76 7.42
CA THR A 4 7.40 9.32 7.61
C THR A 4 8.70 8.55 7.54
N GLU A 5 8.95 7.73 8.54
CA GLU A 5 10.02 6.74 8.49
C GLU A 5 9.58 5.55 7.63
N PHE A 6 10.31 5.28 6.54
CA PHE A 6 10.14 4.08 5.72
C PHE A 6 11.14 3.01 6.12
N ALA A 7 10.63 1.82 6.45
CA ALA A 7 11.47 0.65 6.70
C ALA A 7 11.14 -0.48 5.71
N GLY A 8 12.16 -1.12 5.15
CA GLY A 8 12.01 -2.42 4.48
C GLY A 8 11.77 -2.42 2.97
N VAL A 9 12.29 -1.46 2.21
CA VAL A 9 12.04 -1.35 0.75
C VAL A 9 12.83 -2.36 -0.09
N THR A 10 12.92 -3.60 0.41
CA THR A 10 13.23 -4.86 -0.27
C THR A 10 14.70 -5.24 -0.36
N GLY A 11 15.12 -6.13 0.55
CA GLY A 11 16.49 -6.64 0.70
C GLY A 11 17.53 -5.60 1.14
N ASP A 12 17.38 -4.36 0.69
CA ASP A 12 18.21 -3.19 0.94
C ASP A 12 17.30 -2.05 1.42
N LYS A 13 17.62 -1.52 2.61
CA LYS A 13 16.79 -0.52 3.31
C LYS A 13 16.77 0.85 2.60
N ASP A 14 17.75 1.12 1.74
CA ASP A 14 17.94 2.42 1.09
C ASP A 14 17.48 2.40 -0.39
N ARG A 15 17.08 1.24 -0.91
CA ARG A 15 16.71 1.03 -2.32
C ARG A 15 15.20 1.17 -2.51
N GLY A 16 14.74 1.99 -3.46
CA GLY A 16 13.31 2.16 -3.77
C GLY A 16 12.59 3.32 -3.07
N VAL A 17 13.27 4.07 -2.19
CA VAL A 17 12.79 5.38 -1.69
C VAL A 17 13.58 6.50 -2.38
N ALA A 18 13.37 6.68 -3.68
CA ALA A 18 14.01 7.79 -4.38
C ALA A 18 13.33 9.12 -4.01
N PRO A 19 14.09 10.20 -3.76
CA PRO A 19 13.53 11.53 -3.57
C PRO A 19 12.67 11.90 -4.78
N LYS A 20 11.39 12.21 -4.55
CA LYS A 20 10.34 12.55 -5.54
C LYS A 20 9.64 11.40 -6.26
N SER A 21 10.09 10.15 -6.12
CA SER A 21 9.40 8.99 -6.73
C SER A 21 8.57 8.18 -5.75
N GLY A 22 8.71 8.35 -4.43
CA GLY A 22 7.87 7.65 -3.44
C GLY A 22 7.97 6.11 -3.49
N PRO A 23 7.20 5.38 -2.66
CA PRO A 23 7.22 3.92 -2.60
C PRO A 23 6.38 3.32 -3.74
N TYR A 24 6.78 3.53 -4.99
CA TYR A 24 6.08 2.96 -6.17
C TYR A 24 6.87 1.86 -6.87
N GLU A 25 8.13 1.70 -6.52
CA GLU A 25 9.09 0.76 -7.11
C GLU A 25 9.75 -0.06 -6.00
N PHE A 26 9.68 -1.39 -6.15
CA PHE A 26 10.17 -2.34 -5.16
C PHE A 26 10.96 -3.45 -5.83
N TRP A 27 11.94 -4.01 -5.14
CA TRP A 27 12.65 -5.19 -5.60
C TRP A 27 12.15 -6.42 -4.83
N THR A 28 12.43 -7.61 -5.30
CA THR A 28 12.26 -8.82 -4.47
C THR A 28 13.62 -9.21 -3.91
N GLU A 29 13.66 -10.16 -2.97
CA GLU A 29 14.93 -10.76 -2.53
C GLU A 29 15.72 -11.37 -3.70
N LYS A 30 15.04 -11.74 -4.79
CA LYS A 30 15.63 -12.25 -6.04
C LYS A 30 16.02 -11.14 -7.02
N ASN A 31 16.04 -9.87 -6.59
CA ASN A 31 16.31 -8.68 -7.41
C ASN A 31 15.34 -8.43 -8.58
N ALA A 32 14.16 -9.08 -8.60
CA ALA A 32 13.14 -8.77 -9.60
C ALA A 32 12.45 -7.43 -9.27
N HIS A 33 12.19 -6.61 -10.29
CA HIS A 33 11.57 -5.29 -10.11
C HIS A 33 10.03 -5.40 -10.15
N VAL A 34 9.37 -4.74 -9.20
CA VAL A 34 7.92 -4.76 -8.98
C VAL A 34 7.41 -3.33 -8.86
N TYR A 35 6.46 -2.95 -9.70
CA TYR A 35 5.82 -1.64 -9.66
C TYR A 35 4.47 -1.72 -8.97
N LEU A 36 4.18 -0.81 -8.03
CA LEU A 36 2.86 -0.76 -7.38
C LEU A 36 1.73 -0.54 -8.40
N ARG A 37 1.97 0.24 -9.46
CA ARG A 37 1.00 0.42 -10.56
C ARG A 37 0.64 -0.87 -11.31
N GLY A 38 1.49 -1.90 -11.23
CA GLY A 38 1.24 -3.22 -11.81
C GLY A 38 0.48 -4.18 -10.89
N THR A 39 0.02 -3.70 -9.73
CA THR A 39 -0.65 -4.51 -8.71
C THR A 39 -2.14 -4.16 -8.57
N ASP A 40 -2.91 -5.15 -8.20
CA ASP A 40 -4.28 -4.99 -7.71
C ASP A 40 -4.27 -4.85 -6.20
N PHE A 41 -5.11 -3.96 -5.67
CA PHE A 41 -5.41 -3.94 -4.25
C PHE A 41 -6.27 -5.16 -3.89
N LYS A 42 -5.82 -5.94 -2.90
CA LYS A 42 -6.48 -7.18 -2.50
C LYS A 42 -7.07 -7.14 -1.11
N CYS A 43 -6.36 -6.56 -0.15
CA CYS A 43 -6.77 -6.67 1.24
C CYS A 43 -6.40 -5.40 2.02
N LEU A 44 -7.32 -5.05 2.91
CA LEU A 44 -7.14 -4.08 3.97
C LEU A 44 -7.36 -4.81 5.28
N THR A 45 -6.39 -4.75 6.19
CA THR A 45 -6.58 -5.25 7.55
C THR A 45 -6.30 -4.12 8.53
N TYR A 46 -7.26 -3.80 9.38
CA TYR A 46 -7.10 -2.79 10.42
C TYR A 46 -7.18 -3.45 11.80
N GLN A 47 -6.14 -3.25 12.61
CA GLN A 47 -6.10 -3.69 13.99
C GLN A 47 -6.23 -2.47 14.92
N PRO A 48 -7.38 -2.30 15.60
CA PRO A 48 -7.53 -1.27 16.61
C PRO A 48 -6.64 -1.62 17.81
N GLY A 49 -5.63 -0.79 18.09
CA GLY A 49 -4.64 -1.00 19.15
C GLY A 49 -4.05 0.33 19.61
N ARG A 50 -3.02 0.27 20.47
CA ARG A 50 -2.24 1.45 20.90
C ARG A 50 -0.73 1.17 20.71
N PRO A 51 -0.12 1.54 19.57
CA PRO A 51 -0.72 2.25 18.44
C PRO A 51 -1.60 1.35 17.53
N PRO A 52 -2.58 1.92 16.78
CA PRO A 52 -3.32 1.18 15.76
C PRO A 52 -2.41 0.79 14.59
N VAL A 53 -2.75 -0.30 13.91
CA VAL A 53 -1.97 -0.80 12.77
C VAL A 53 -2.88 -1.07 11.58
N LEU A 54 -2.45 -0.65 10.40
CA LEU A 54 -3.12 -0.91 9.13
C LEU A 54 -2.17 -1.67 8.20
N TRP A 55 -2.69 -2.72 7.56
CA TRP A 55 -2.02 -3.42 6.47
C TRP A 55 -2.80 -3.23 5.18
N LEU A 56 -2.07 -2.92 4.11
CA LEU A 56 -2.57 -2.90 2.74
C LEU A 56 -1.79 -3.93 1.94
N GLU A 57 -2.49 -4.86 1.31
CA GLU A 57 -1.89 -5.89 0.45
C GLU A 57 -2.22 -5.64 -1.01
N PHE A 58 -1.18 -5.65 -1.84
CA PHE A 58 -1.26 -5.46 -3.28
C PHE A 58 -0.65 -6.65 -4.00
N LEU A 59 -1.42 -7.31 -4.85
CA LEU A 59 -1.02 -8.52 -5.57
C LEU A 59 -0.71 -8.18 -7.02
N TYR A 60 0.44 -8.65 -7.52
CA TYR A 60 0.78 -8.54 -8.93
C TYR A 60 -0.16 -9.38 -9.80
N ASP A 61 -0.49 -8.93 -11.02
CA ASP A 61 -1.19 -9.80 -11.98
C ASP A 61 -0.21 -10.93 -12.41
N PRO A 62 -0.61 -12.21 -12.29
CA PRO A 62 0.23 -13.34 -12.69
C PRO A 62 0.73 -13.27 -14.16
N ARG A 63 -0.02 -12.61 -15.05
CA ARG A 63 0.36 -12.43 -16.46
C ARG A 63 1.53 -11.46 -16.65
N TRP A 64 1.77 -10.60 -15.67
CA TRP A 64 2.86 -9.62 -15.66
C TRP A 64 3.97 -9.98 -14.69
N THR A 65 3.83 -11.07 -13.92
CA THR A 65 4.85 -11.55 -12.99
C THR A 65 6.19 -11.70 -13.72
N PRO A 66 7.26 -11.02 -13.26
CA PRO A 66 8.59 -11.16 -13.86
C PRO A 66 9.01 -12.63 -13.94
N SER A 67 9.56 -13.06 -15.08
CA SER A 67 9.91 -14.46 -15.35
C SER A 67 10.93 -15.05 -14.37
N GLU A 68 11.66 -14.19 -13.66
CA GLU A 68 12.62 -14.54 -12.62
C GLU A 68 11.95 -15.01 -11.32
N LEU A 69 10.64 -14.82 -11.19
CA LEU A 69 9.85 -15.17 -10.02
C LEU A 69 9.02 -16.43 -10.27
N SER A 70 9.21 -17.41 -9.39
CA SER A 70 8.42 -18.64 -9.36
C SER A 70 7.00 -18.44 -8.81
N GLU A 71 6.76 -17.33 -8.13
CA GLU A 71 5.55 -17.03 -7.36
C GLU A 71 5.15 -15.58 -7.60
N THR A 72 3.86 -15.27 -7.44
CA THR A 72 3.35 -13.92 -7.68
C THR A 72 3.71 -12.99 -6.52
N PRO A 73 4.35 -11.83 -6.77
CA PRO A 73 4.65 -10.86 -5.73
C PRO A 73 3.41 -10.33 -5.01
N VAL A 74 3.52 -10.18 -3.70
CA VAL A 74 2.59 -9.41 -2.87
C VAL A 74 3.36 -8.29 -2.20
N VAL A 75 3.04 -7.05 -2.54
CA VAL A 75 3.54 -5.87 -1.84
C VAL A 75 2.63 -5.62 -0.64
N VAL A 76 3.21 -5.54 0.55
CA VAL A 76 2.48 -5.28 1.79
C VAL A 76 3.01 -4.01 2.42
N PHE A 77 2.13 -3.02 2.55
CA PHE A 77 2.37 -1.85 3.39
C PHE A 77 1.81 -2.09 4.78
N ARG A 78 2.57 -1.72 5.79
CA ARG A 78 2.20 -1.80 7.20
C ARG A 78 2.42 -0.44 7.86
N PHE A 79 1.33 0.23 8.19
CA PHE A 79 1.35 1.54 8.83
C PHE A 79 1.12 1.39 10.33
N LYS A 80 1.96 2.03 11.15
CA LYS A 80 1.84 2.06 12.62
C LYS A 80 1.37 3.45 13.05
N GLY A 81 0.48 3.52 14.04
CA GLY A 81 -0.02 4.80 14.55
C GLY A 81 -0.88 5.55 13.54
N VAL A 82 -1.66 4.82 12.74
CA VAL A 82 -2.47 5.36 11.65
C VAL A 82 -3.66 6.18 12.16
N TYR A 83 -3.92 7.30 11.49
CA TYR A 83 -5.13 8.11 11.63
C TYR A 83 -5.84 8.19 10.28
N PHE A 84 -7.11 7.80 10.22
CA PHE A 84 -7.91 7.92 8.99
C PHE A 84 -8.44 9.34 8.86
N VAL A 85 -8.06 10.01 7.77
CA VAL A 85 -8.55 11.35 7.40
C VAL A 85 -9.81 11.22 6.55
N GLU A 86 -9.83 10.26 5.64
CA GLU A 86 -10.96 10.01 4.75
C GLU A 86 -11.14 8.50 4.53
N TRP A 87 -12.39 8.04 4.60
CA TRP A 87 -12.81 6.71 4.21
C TRP A 87 -14.11 6.83 3.42
N CYS A 88 -14.05 6.54 2.12
CA CYS A 88 -15.22 6.55 1.25
C CYS A 88 -15.23 5.27 0.41
N GLU A 89 -16.25 4.45 0.65
CA GLU A 89 -16.62 3.35 -0.24
C GLU A 89 -17.70 3.84 -1.18
N ASP A 90 -17.61 3.41 -2.44
CA ASP A 90 -18.49 3.81 -3.53
C ASP A 90 -18.33 5.28 -3.96
N ARG A 91 -17.40 5.49 -4.90
CA ARG A 91 -17.19 6.80 -5.54
C ARG A 91 -18.37 7.28 -6.39
N GLU A 92 -19.39 6.45 -6.64
CA GLU A 92 -20.60 6.85 -7.37
C GLU A 92 -21.59 7.65 -6.49
N GLY A 93 -21.27 7.87 -5.21
CA GLY A 93 -21.99 8.83 -4.36
C GLY A 93 -23.13 8.22 -3.55
N HIS A 94 -23.16 6.90 -3.38
CA HIS A 94 -24.03 6.29 -2.37
C HIS A 94 -23.43 6.46 -0.97
N ALA A 95 -24.29 6.59 0.05
CA ALA A 95 -23.88 7.00 1.39
C ALA A 95 -22.73 6.14 1.93
N CYS A 96 -21.64 6.81 2.35
CA CYS A 96 -20.46 6.20 2.95
C CYS A 96 -20.87 5.17 4.00
N VAL A 97 -20.52 3.90 3.78
CA VAL A 97 -20.72 2.86 4.76
C VAL A 97 -19.84 3.20 5.96
N THR A 98 -20.44 3.66 7.06
CA THR A 98 -19.75 3.95 8.33
C THR A 98 -19.36 2.67 9.10
N ALA A 99 -19.51 1.51 8.48
CA ALA A 99 -19.12 0.21 9.03
C ALA A 99 -17.80 -0.22 8.38
N GLN A 100 -16.87 -0.73 9.20
CA GLN A 100 -15.61 -1.31 8.74
C GLN A 100 -15.88 -2.35 7.64
N PRO A 101 -15.26 -2.24 6.47
CA PRO A 101 -15.63 -3.10 5.36
C PRO A 101 -14.70 -4.29 5.19
N ASP A 102 -15.26 -5.37 4.68
CA ASP A 102 -14.52 -6.40 3.97
C ASP A 102 -13.85 -5.72 2.77
N ALA A 103 -12.52 -5.83 2.68
CA ALA A 103 -11.70 -5.01 1.79
C ALA A 103 -12.22 -4.99 0.33
N PRO A 104 -12.45 -3.82 -0.28
CA PRO A 104 -12.90 -3.74 -1.65
C PRO A 104 -11.79 -4.18 -2.60
N ALA A 105 -11.98 -5.32 -3.26
CA ALA A 105 -11.06 -5.82 -4.28
C ALA A 105 -11.11 -4.94 -5.55
N GLY A 106 -9.95 -4.58 -6.11
CA GLY A 106 -9.93 -3.84 -7.37
C GLY A 106 -8.54 -3.37 -7.81
N GLN A 107 -8.46 -2.91 -9.05
CA GLN A 107 -7.27 -2.29 -9.59
C GLN A 107 -6.99 -0.96 -8.85
N VAL A 108 -5.73 -0.71 -8.52
CA VAL A 108 -5.29 0.58 -7.97
C VAL A 108 -5.34 1.63 -9.08
N GLU A 109 -6.14 2.68 -8.87
CA GLU A 109 -6.16 3.84 -9.76
C GLU A 109 -4.97 4.75 -9.44
N HIS A 110 -4.77 5.04 -8.16
CA HIS A 110 -3.60 5.76 -7.67
C HIS A 110 -3.27 5.37 -6.23
N PHE A 111 -1.99 5.46 -5.90
CA PHE A 111 -1.50 5.43 -4.54
C PHE A 111 -0.49 6.56 -4.45
N ASP A 112 -0.71 7.52 -3.56
CA ASP A 112 0.08 8.73 -3.43
C ASP A 112 0.62 8.90 -2.01
N TRP A 113 1.85 9.37 -1.90
CA TRP A 113 2.46 9.84 -0.66
C TRP A 113 2.97 11.27 -0.84
N ASP A 114 2.64 12.16 0.10
CA ASP A 114 2.97 13.59 0.02
C ASP A 114 4.44 13.93 0.36
N GLY A 115 5.24 12.93 0.75
CA GLY A 115 6.62 13.13 1.21
C GLY A 115 6.74 13.48 2.70
N ALA A 116 5.62 13.60 3.41
CA ALA A 116 5.53 13.85 4.84
C ALA A 116 4.82 12.68 5.52
N ASP A 117 3.57 12.83 5.95
CA ASP A 117 2.82 11.85 6.72
C ASP A 117 1.50 11.40 6.07
N LEU A 118 1.14 11.95 4.90
CA LEU A 118 -0.15 11.73 4.26
C LEU A 118 -0.03 10.72 3.11
N PHE A 119 -0.88 9.70 3.16
CA PHE A 119 -1.02 8.69 2.11
C PHE A 119 -2.45 8.68 1.59
N THR A 120 -2.60 8.57 0.28
CA THR A 120 -3.89 8.44 -0.41
C THR A 120 -3.89 7.18 -1.26
N LEU A 121 -4.85 6.30 -1.02
CA LEU A 121 -5.15 5.15 -1.89
C LEU A 121 -6.49 5.40 -2.59
N GLY A 122 -6.47 5.39 -3.91
CA GLY A 122 -7.64 5.36 -4.77
C GLY A 122 -7.72 4.02 -5.51
N THR A 123 -8.82 3.31 -5.32
CA THR A 123 -9.28 2.25 -6.23
C THR A 123 -10.56 2.72 -6.91
N PHE A 124 -11.10 1.91 -7.82
CA PHE A 124 -12.40 2.19 -8.42
C PHE A 124 -13.52 2.36 -7.37
N THR A 125 -13.47 1.59 -6.30
CA THR A 125 -14.53 1.52 -5.27
C THR A 125 -14.15 2.13 -3.93
N LEU A 126 -12.88 2.46 -3.70
CA LEU A 126 -12.37 2.96 -2.43
C LEU A 126 -11.57 4.25 -2.61
N ARG A 127 -11.81 5.21 -1.72
CA ARG A 127 -10.89 6.30 -1.44
C ARG A 127 -10.52 6.26 0.04
N LEU A 128 -9.23 6.10 0.30
CA LEU A 128 -8.66 6.03 1.64
C LEU A 128 -7.58 7.11 1.75
N VAL A 129 -7.73 8.01 2.72
CA VAL A 129 -6.69 8.97 3.09
C VAL A 129 -6.30 8.72 4.53
N LEU A 130 -5.02 8.53 4.78
CA LEU A 130 -4.49 8.24 6.10
C LEU A 130 -3.26 9.08 6.41
N GLN A 131 -3.06 9.32 7.70
CA GLN A 131 -1.87 9.94 8.25
C GLN A 131 -1.11 8.97 9.14
N THR A 132 0.22 8.95 9.02
CA THR A 132 1.10 8.12 9.83
C THR A 132 2.52 8.63 9.79
N GLY A 133 3.26 8.49 10.89
CA GLY A 133 4.69 8.76 10.93
C GLY A 133 5.58 7.55 10.63
N GLN A 134 5.00 6.35 10.47
CA GLN A 134 5.75 5.11 10.30
C GLN A 134 5.10 4.18 9.28
N ALA A 135 5.81 3.92 8.20
CA ALA A 135 5.42 2.98 7.16
C ALA A 135 6.50 1.91 6.96
N GLU A 136 6.10 0.65 7.07
CA GLU A 136 6.93 -0.49 6.70
C GLU A 136 6.42 -1.05 5.37
N VAL A 137 7.31 -1.36 4.44
CA VAL A 137 6.95 -2.07 3.21
C VAL A 137 7.67 -3.41 3.19
N THR A 138 7.02 -4.44 2.65
CA THR A 138 7.64 -5.74 2.40
C THR A 138 7.11 -6.31 1.09
N VAL A 139 7.93 -7.12 0.41
CA VAL A 139 7.48 -7.88 -0.75
C VAL A 139 7.67 -9.36 -0.44
N ARG A 140 6.58 -10.11 -0.42
CA ARG A 140 6.58 -11.56 -0.18
C ARG A 140 6.10 -12.30 -1.42
N ALA A 141 6.47 -13.57 -1.51
CA ALA A 141 5.88 -14.48 -2.49
C ALA A 141 4.55 -15.04 -1.95
N LYS A 142 3.59 -15.25 -2.86
CA LYS A 142 2.30 -15.90 -2.56
C LYS A 142 2.35 -17.39 -2.81
#